data_AF-A0A7X6Q407-F1
#
_entry.id   AF-A0A7X6Q407-F1
#
_cell.length_a   1.000
_cell.length_b   1.000
_cell.length_c   1.000
_cell.angle_alpha   90.00
_cell.angle_beta   90.00
_cell.angle_gamma   90.00
#
_symmetry.space_group_name_H-M   'P 1'
#
loop_
_entity.id
_entity.type
_entity.pdbx_description
1 polymer ?
#
loop_
_entity_poly.entity_id
_entity_poly.type
_entity_poly.pdbx_seq_one_letter_code
_entity_poly.pdbx_strand_id
1 'polypeptide(L)'
;MKKIVFLALAAMSLSACVQAPIYPPMTETEMNTVTCRQLWKESEKLNRVINNVRYDHQFSTPQGRDLEVLEAAQKRLEQVREASVQKMCTYG
;
A
#
# COMPACT_ATOMS: atom_id res chain seq x y z
N MET A 1 -23.84 50.47 -7.99
CA MET A 1 -22.83 50.01 -8.97
C MET A 1 -22.27 48.67 -8.51
N LYS A 2 -22.62 47.59 -9.21
CA LYS A 2 -22.36 46.19 -8.81
C LYS A 2 -21.01 45.76 -9.39
N LYS A 3 -19.96 45.65 -8.57
CA LYS A 3 -18.64 45.19 -9.01
C LYS A 3 -18.60 43.67 -8.92
N ILE A 4 -18.76 43.01 -10.06
CA ILE A 4 -18.60 41.56 -10.19
C ILE A 4 -17.09 41.30 -10.27
N VAL A 5 -16.52 40.81 -9.18
CA VAL A 5 -15.12 40.37 -9.14
C VAL A 5 -15.09 38.92 -9.62
N PHE A 6 -14.70 38.72 -10.88
CA PHE A 6 -14.32 37.42 -11.41
C PHE A 6 -13.00 37.01 -10.74
N LEU A 7 -13.11 36.18 -9.69
CA LEU A 7 -11.98 35.50 -9.08
C LEU A 7 -11.55 34.38 -10.03
N ALA A 8 -10.42 34.63 -10.69
CA ALA A 8 -9.75 33.69 -11.56
C ALA A 8 -9.49 32.37 -10.83
N LEU A 9 -9.95 31.29 -11.45
CA LEU A 9 -9.62 29.91 -11.18
C LEU A 9 -8.09 29.73 -11.19
N ALA A 10 -7.44 29.88 -10.04
CA ALA A 10 -6.11 29.33 -9.83
C ALA A 10 -6.28 27.85 -9.48
N ALA A 11 -6.60 27.03 -10.49
CA ALA A 11 -6.50 25.59 -10.39
C ALA A 11 -5.01 25.22 -10.34
N MET A 12 -4.42 25.27 -9.14
CA MET A 12 -3.17 24.59 -8.86
C MET A 12 -3.44 23.10 -8.96
N SER A 13 -3.22 22.54 -10.14
CA SER A 13 -3.14 21.10 -10.34
C SER A 13 -1.90 20.60 -9.59
N LEU A 14 -2.09 20.24 -8.32
CA LEU A 14 -1.13 19.45 -7.55
C LEU A 14 -1.01 18.11 -8.29
N SER A 15 0.03 17.96 -9.11
CA SER A 15 0.45 16.64 -9.57
C SER A 15 0.92 15.89 -8.32
N ALA A 16 0.01 15.18 -7.67
CA ALA A 16 0.37 14.25 -6.61
C ALA A 16 1.28 13.21 -7.25
N CYS A 17 2.59 13.31 -6.99
CA CYS A 17 3.53 12.24 -7.32
C CYS A 17 3.00 10.97 -6.67
N VAL A 18 2.47 10.04 -7.46
CA VAL A 18 1.95 8.76 -6.97
C VAL A 18 3.16 7.93 -6.54
N GLN A 19 3.66 8.20 -5.34
CA GLN A 19 4.67 7.40 -4.70
C GLN A 19 4.02 6.10 -4.21
N ALA A 20 4.76 5.00 -4.26
CA ALA A 20 4.27 3.74 -3.73
C ALA A 20 3.89 3.91 -2.24
N PRO A 21 2.71 3.42 -1.82
CA PRO A 21 2.24 3.60 -0.46
C PRO A 21 3.11 2.80 0.51
N ILE A 22 3.43 3.38 1.67
CA ILE A 22 3.95 2.61 2.81
C ILE A 22 2.78 1.85 3.44
N TYR A 23 2.98 0.56 3.66
CA TYR A 23 1.99 -0.31 4.28
C TYR A 23 2.16 -0.28 5.81
N PRO A 24 1.19 0.27 6.56
CA PRO A 24 1.25 0.23 8.01
C PRO A 24 1.08 -1.22 8.51
N PRO A 25 1.65 -1.57 9.68
CA PRO A 25 1.45 -2.88 10.28
C PRO A 25 -0.05 -3.14 10.57
N MET A 26 -0.45 -4.41 10.54
CA MET A 26 -1.81 -4.82 10.86
C MET A 26 -2.14 -4.55 12.31
N THR A 27 -3.26 -3.86 12.51
CA THR A 27 -3.77 -3.59 13.86
C THR A 27 -4.48 -4.83 14.40
N GLU A 28 -4.59 -4.96 15.72
CA GLU A 28 -5.34 -6.06 16.33
C GLU A 28 -6.81 -6.09 15.88
N THR A 29 -7.42 -4.92 15.73
CA THR A 29 -8.80 -4.80 15.22
C THR A 29 -8.90 -5.31 13.78
N GLU A 30 -7.94 -4.97 12.92
CA GLU A 30 -7.88 -5.49 11.55
C GLU A 30 -7.72 -7.01 11.55
N MET A 31 -6.77 -7.54 12.33
CA MET A 31 -6.55 -9.00 12.44
C MET A 31 -7.83 -9.74 12.84
N ASN A 32 -8.62 -9.17 13.74
CA ASN A 32 -9.85 -9.80 14.22
C ASN A 32 -11.00 -9.70 13.21
N THR A 33 -11.14 -8.57 12.52
CA THR A 33 -12.31 -8.29 11.65
C THR A 33 -12.12 -8.69 10.18
N VAL A 34 -10.87 -8.86 9.73
CA VAL A 34 -10.56 -9.18 8.33
C VAL A 34 -11.07 -10.58 7.94
N THR A 35 -11.61 -10.68 6.74
CA THR A 35 -12.08 -11.93 6.13
C THR A 35 -10.98 -12.61 5.33
N CYS A 36 -11.08 -13.93 5.12
CA CYS A 36 -10.13 -14.67 4.29
C CYS A 36 -10.01 -14.11 2.86
N ARG A 37 -11.12 -13.64 2.27
CA ARG A 37 -11.11 -12.99 0.95
C ARG A 37 -10.31 -11.69 0.95
N GLN A 38 -10.42 -10.89 2.02
CA GLN A 38 -9.65 -9.66 2.16
C GLN A 38 -8.16 -9.96 2.37
N LEU A 39 -7.82 -10.94 3.22
CA LEU A 39 -6.44 -11.40 3.41
C LEU A 39 -5.81 -11.87 2.10
N TRP A 40 -6.52 -12.66 1.29
CA TRP A 40 -6.02 -13.09 -0.02
C TRP A 40 -5.76 -11.90 -0.96
N LYS A 41 -6.72 -10.98 -1.11
CA LYS A 41 -6.54 -9.77 -1.94
C LYS A 41 -5.39 -8.90 -1.46
N GLU A 42 -5.22 -8.79 -0.16
CA GLU A 42 -4.15 -8.01 0.45
C GLU A 42 -2.79 -8.66 0.22
N SER A 43 -2.69 -9.99 0.37
CA SER A 43 -1.49 -10.76 0.01
C SER A 43 -1.09 -10.55 -1.45
N GLU A 44 -2.04 -10.66 -2.39
CA GLU A 44 -1.77 -10.42 -3.82
C GLU A 44 -1.26 -9.01 -4.10
N LYS A 45 -1.88 -8.00 -3.47
CA LYS A 45 -1.46 -6.61 -3.58
C LYS A 45 -0.03 -6.41 -3.06
N LEU A 46 0.28 -6.97 -1.90
CA LEU A 46 1.60 -6.84 -1.27
C LEU A 46 2.67 -7.56 -2.10
N ASN A 47 2.39 -8.79 -2.55
CA ASN A 47 3.28 -9.54 -3.44
C ASN A 47 3.58 -8.74 -4.72
N ARG A 48 2.57 -8.11 -5.33
CA ARG A 48 2.77 -7.26 -6.50
C ARG A 48 3.72 -6.10 -6.22
N VAL A 49 3.57 -5.41 -5.09
CA VAL A 49 4.49 -4.30 -4.74
C VAL A 49 5.91 -4.79 -4.50
N ILE A 50 6.07 -5.86 -3.71
CA ILE A 50 7.38 -6.44 -3.42
C ILE A 50 8.07 -6.84 -4.73
N ASN A 51 7.34 -7.50 -5.64
CA ASN A 51 7.88 -7.93 -6.92
C ASN A 51 8.24 -6.76 -7.82
N ASN A 52 7.43 -5.70 -7.85
CA ASN A 52 7.75 -4.49 -8.61
C ASN A 52 9.04 -3.83 -8.10
N VAL A 53 9.16 -3.61 -6.78
CA VAL A 53 10.38 -3.01 -6.21
C VAL A 53 11.60 -3.89 -6.49
N ARG A 54 11.48 -5.22 -6.35
CA ARG A 54 12.57 -6.14 -6.67
C ARG A 54 12.93 -6.13 -8.16
N TYR A 55 11.95 -5.99 -9.03
CA TYR A 55 12.16 -5.91 -10.48
C TYR A 55 12.88 -4.62 -10.86
N ASP A 56 12.45 -3.47 -10.32
CA ASP A 56 13.07 -2.17 -10.57
C ASP A 56 14.52 -2.12 -10.07
N HIS A 57 14.83 -2.88 -9.02
CA HIS A 57 16.18 -3.03 -8.45
C HIS A 57 16.80 -4.40 -8.73
N GLN A 58 16.48 -5.06 -9.84
CA GLN A 58 16.93 -6.44 -10.12
C GLN A 58 18.46 -6.63 -10.13
N PHE A 59 19.23 -5.56 -10.37
CA PHE A 59 20.71 -5.58 -10.41
C PHE A 59 21.34 -4.71 -9.31
N SER A 60 20.55 -4.25 -8.34
CA SER A 60 20.99 -3.34 -7.29
C SER A 60 20.29 -3.63 -5.97
N THR A 61 20.72 -2.98 -4.90
CA THR A 61 19.97 -2.99 -3.64
C THR A 61 19.03 -1.78 -3.61
N PRO A 62 17.73 -1.95 -3.31
CA PRO A 62 16.82 -0.84 -3.08
C PRO A 62 17.35 0.09 -2.00
N GLN A 63 17.21 1.39 -2.20
CA GLN A 63 17.65 2.42 -1.23
C GLN A 63 16.55 3.45 -1.02
N GLY A 64 16.66 4.19 0.08
CA GLY A 64 15.72 5.26 0.44
C GLY A 64 14.28 4.75 0.46
N ARG A 65 13.41 5.43 -0.27
CA ARG A 65 11.97 5.17 -0.23
C ARG A 65 11.58 3.75 -0.69
N ASP A 66 12.28 3.20 -1.67
CA ASP A 66 11.95 1.86 -2.17
C ASP A 66 12.30 0.77 -1.16
N LEU A 67 13.37 1.00 -0.37
CA LEU A 67 13.71 0.13 0.76
C LEU A 67 12.62 0.20 1.84
N GLU A 68 12.18 1.41 2.22
CA GLU A 68 11.09 1.59 3.19
C GLU A 68 9.80 0.88 2.75
N VAL A 69 9.43 1.02 1.47
CA VAL A 69 8.24 0.38 0.89
C VAL A 69 8.39 -1.14 0.88
N LEU A 70 9.57 -1.65 0.52
CA LEU A 70 9.84 -3.09 0.48
C LEU A 70 9.74 -3.71 1.87
N GLU A 71 10.40 -3.11 2.87
CA GLU A 71 10.39 -3.59 4.25
C GLU A 71 8.98 -3.54 4.86
N ALA A 72 8.27 -2.43 4.66
CA ALA A 72 6.89 -2.27 5.13
C ALA A 72 5.94 -3.28 4.48
N ALA A 73 6.05 -3.49 3.17
CA ALA A 73 5.21 -4.45 2.45
C ALA A 73 5.52 -5.90 2.88
N GLN A 74 6.79 -6.25 3.10
CA GLN A 74 7.18 -7.57 3.59
C GLN A 74 6.64 -7.84 4.99
N LYS A 75 6.80 -6.88 5.91
CA LYS A 75 6.27 -6.98 7.28
C LYS A 75 4.75 -7.15 7.28
N ARG A 76 4.04 -6.34 6.48
CA ARG A 76 2.59 -6.45 6.37
C ARG A 76 2.16 -7.79 5.77
N LEU A 77 2.90 -8.32 4.80
CA LEU A 77 2.61 -9.62 4.19
C LEU A 77 2.78 -10.77 5.18
N GLU A 78 3.78 -10.71 6.05
CA GLU A 78 3.96 -11.68 7.14
C GLU A 78 2.75 -11.68 8.09
N GLN A 79 2.30 -10.50 8.51
CA GLN A 79 1.10 -10.36 9.36
C GLN A 79 -0.18 -10.86 8.67
N VAL A 80 -0.34 -10.61 7.36
CA VAL A 80 -1.45 -11.16 6.57
C VAL A 80 -1.42 -12.70 6.56
N ARG A 81 -0.23 -13.30 6.44
CA ARG A 81 -0.06 -14.76 6.46
C ARG A 81 -0.36 -15.33 7.84
N GLU A 82 0.11 -14.69 8.90
CA GLU A 82 -0.20 -15.08 10.29
C GLU A 82 -1.72 -15.03 10.54
N ALA A 83 -2.37 -13.92 10.18
CA ALA A 83 -3.82 -13.77 10.32
C ALA A 83 -4.58 -14.83 9.50
N SER A 84 -4.08 -15.20 8.31
CA SER A 84 -4.64 -16.26 7.49
C SER A 84 -4.56 -17.63 8.16
N VAL A 85 -3.42 -17.95 8.80
CA VAL A 85 -3.25 -19.20 9.55
C VAL A 85 -4.16 -19.22 10.77
N GLN A 86 -4.20 -18.14 11.54
CA GLN A 86 -5.05 -18.03 12.73
C GLN A 86 -6.54 -18.22 12.40
N LYS A 87 -6.98 -17.77 11.22
CA LYS A 87 -8.37 -17.91 10.75
C LYS A 87 -8.65 -19.20 9.98
N MET A 88 -7.65 -20.09 9.83
CA MET A 88 -7.74 -21.32 9.04
C MET A 88 -8.24 -21.07 7.61
N CYS A 89 -7.83 -19.96 6.99
CA CYS A 89 -8.24 -19.64 5.64
C CYS A 89 -7.66 -20.66 4.66
N THR A 90 -8.52 -21.28 3.85
CA THR A 90 -8.10 -22.07 2.69
C THR A 90 -8.02 -21.14 1.48
N TYR A 91 -6.84 -21.04 0.88
CA TYR A 91 -6.64 -20.28 -0.35
C TYR A 91 -7.33 -21.03 -1.51
N GLY A 92 -8.15 -20.33 -2.27
CA GLY A 92 -8.89 -20.84 -3.43
C GLY A 92 -8.96 -19.81 -4.54
#